data_AF-A0A969GJH4-F1
#
_entry.id   AF-A0A969GJH4-F1
#
_cell.length_a   1.000
_cell.length_b   1.000
_cell.length_c   1.000
_cell.angle_alpha   90.00
_cell.angle_beta   90.00
_cell.angle_gamma   90.00
#
_symmetry.space_group_name_H-M   'P 1'
#
loop_
_entity.id
_entity.type
_entity.pdbx_description
1 polymer ?
#
loop_
_entity_poly.entity_id
_entity_poly.type
_entity_poly.pdbx_seq_one_letter_code
_entity_poly.pdbx_strand_id
1 'polypeptide(L)'
;MTVPKRFGVLRLFGTILKVLAWILLVLAVLGAIGAVIIGAGVAVIPDDVLPDNMSLVTLGGGITAGIGALLIGMIYFVIFYALGELLHMYLALEENTRLTAALLLKMHQDGQVEETPTYSTGVALWENRLKGSAYPPRGEVYRVRSQIATHLFDWR
;
A
#
# COMPACT_ATOMS: atom_id res chain seq x y z
N MET A 1 -21.57 -9.79 6.35
CA MET A 1 -20.57 -10.36 7.29
C MET A 1 -19.44 -9.35 7.46
N THR A 2 -19.35 -8.66 8.59
CA THR A 2 -18.30 -7.66 8.83
C THR A 2 -17.04 -8.37 9.31
N VAL A 3 -16.07 -8.53 8.41
CA VAL A 3 -14.77 -9.13 8.76
C VAL A 3 -14.04 -8.19 9.73
N PRO A 4 -13.66 -8.64 10.94
CA PRO A 4 -12.97 -7.80 11.91
C PRO A 4 -11.67 -7.24 11.33
N LYS A 5 -11.44 -5.92 11.44
CA LYS A 5 -10.18 -5.25 11.04
C LYS A 5 -9.07 -5.64 12.04
N ARG A 6 -8.29 -6.66 11.71
CA ARG A 6 -7.20 -7.17 12.57
C ARG A 6 -5.83 -6.55 12.29
N PHE A 7 -5.72 -5.69 11.27
CA PHE A 7 -4.42 -5.35 10.66
C PHE A 7 -3.81 -4.01 11.12
N GLY A 8 -4.43 -3.32 12.07
CA GLY A 8 -3.90 -2.06 12.58
C GLY A 8 -2.51 -2.20 13.21
N VAL A 9 -2.26 -3.32 13.90
CA VAL A 9 -0.99 -3.59 14.58
C VAL A 9 0.16 -3.77 13.56
N LEU A 10 -0.10 -4.43 12.43
CA LEU A 10 0.94 -4.64 11.41
C LEU A 10 1.32 -3.32 10.71
N ARG A 11 0.35 -2.42 10.53
CA ARG A 11 0.60 -1.06 10.03
C ARG A 11 1.44 -0.25 11.01
N LEU A 12 1.22 -0.42 12.32
CA LEU A 12 2.03 0.20 13.35
C LEU A 12 3.49 -0.28 13.28
N PHE A 13 3.72 -1.59 13.15
CA PHE A 13 5.09 -2.12 12.99
C PHE A 13 5.81 -1.56 11.76
N GLY A 14 5.13 -1.43 10.61
CA GLY A 14 5.68 -0.78 9.42
C GLY A 14 6.12 0.66 9.70
N THR A 15 5.29 1.45 10.39
CA THR A 15 5.65 2.83 10.76
C THR A 15 6.79 2.89 11.78
N ILE A 16 6.82 1.99 12.77
CA ILE A 16 7.88 1.93 13.78
C ILE A 16 9.23 1.62 13.12
N LEU A 17 9.28 0.68 12.16
CA LEU A 17 10.51 0.36 11.44
C LEU A 17 11.04 1.56 10.65
N LYS A 18 10.16 2.35 10.02
CA LYS A 18 10.57 3.58 9.32
C LYS A 18 11.11 4.62 10.30
N VAL A 19 10.49 4.80 11.46
CA VAL A 19 10.98 5.70 12.52
C VAL A 19 12.33 5.23 13.04
N LEU A 20 12.50 3.93 13.29
CA LEU A 20 13.78 3.35 13.70
C LEU A 20 14.87 3.55 12.64
N ALA A 21 14.53 3.45 11.35
CA ALA A 21 15.47 3.75 10.27
C ALA A 21 15.99 5.19 10.38
N TRP A 22 15.09 6.18 10.54
CA TRP A 22 15.49 7.57 10.72
C TRP A 22 16.36 7.79 11.96
N ILE A 23 16.04 7.14 13.08
CA ILE A 23 16.86 7.21 14.30
C ILE A 23 18.27 6.66 14.03
N LEU A 24 18.39 5.50 13.38
CA LEU A 24 19.68 4.91 13.04
C LEU A 24 20.51 5.80 12.09
N LEU A 25 19.86 6.46 11.12
CA LEU A 25 20.53 7.39 10.22
C LEU A 25 21.11 8.58 11.00
N VAL A 26 20.32 9.18 11.90
CA VAL A 26 20.79 10.28 12.74
C VAL A 26 21.94 9.83 13.63
N LEU A 27 21.85 8.66 14.25
CA LEU A 27 22.93 8.10 15.07
C LEU A 27 24.20 7.85 14.25
N ALA A 28 24.09 7.37 13.02
CA ALA A 28 25.23 7.19 12.13
C ALA A 28 25.92 8.53 11.79
N VAL A 29 25.13 9.57 11.51
CA VAL A 29 25.65 10.92 11.25
C VAL A 29 26.36 11.48 12.49
N LEU A 30 25.72 11.40 13.66
CA LEU A 30 26.32 11.85 14.92
C LEU A 30 27.57 11.05 15.28
N GLY A 31 27.55 9.73 15.07
CA GLY A 31 28.69 8.84 15.27
C GLY A 31 29.86 9.19 14.35
N ALA A 32 29.59 9.52 13.09
CA ALA A 32 30.62 9.94 12.14
C ALA A 32 31.27 11.27 12.52
N ILE A 33 30.47 12.25 12.94
CA ILE A 33 30.97 13.53 13.45
C ILE A 33 31.81 13.28 14.72
N GLY A 34 31.32 12.46 15.64
CA GLY A 34 32.03 12.08 16.86
C GLY A 34 33.38 11.42 16.57
N ALA A 35 33.44 10.52 15.59
CA ALA A 35 34.68 9.85 15.19
C ALA A 35 35.73 10.85 14.68
N VAL A 36 35.33 11.85 13.88
CA VAL A 36 36.23 12.90 13.39
C VAL A 36 36.72 13.80 14.52
N ILE A 37 35.85 14.20 15.45
CA ILE A 37 36.23 15.04 16.59
C ILE A 37 37.24 14.32 17.49
N ILE A 38 36.99 13.04 17.80
CA ILE A 38 37.91 12.22 18.59
C ILE A 38 39.26 12.10 17.87
N GLY A 39 39.23 11.79 16.57
CA GLY A 39 40.44 11.69 15.75
C GLY A 39 41.25 12.99 15.70
N ALA A 40 40.58 14.13 15.59
CA ALA A 40 41.21 15.45 15.59
C ALA A 40 41.79 15.82 16.97
N GLY A 41 41.13 15.43 18.05
CA GLY A 41 41.60 15.69 19.42
C GLY A 41 42.91 14.98 19.75
N VAL A 42 43.10 13.76 19.22
CA VAL A 42 44.34 12.98 19.42
C VAL A 42 45.49 13.48 18.55
N ALA A 43 45.22 14.17 17.45
CA ALA A 43 46.26 14.73 16.56
C ALA A 43 47.14 15.83 17.21
N VAL A 44 46.81 16.28 18.42
CA VAL A 44 47.61 17.22 19.21
C VAL A 44 48.72 16.51 19.99
N ILE A 45 48.62 15.19 20.15
CA ILE A 45 49.62 14.36 20.84
C ILE A 45 50.75 14.06 19.85
N PRO A 46 52.02 14.31 20.19
CA PRO A 46 53.16 13.94 19.35
C PRO A 46 53.19 12.44 19.04
N ASP A 47 53.47 12.08 17.78
CA ASP A 47 53.45 10.69 17.29
C ASP A 47 54.43 9.78 18.05
N ASP A 48 55.50 10.33 18.63
CA ASP A 48 56.50 9.64 19.45
C ASP A 48 55.97 9.16 20.81
N VAL A 49 54.80 9.65 21.24
CA VAL A 49 54.11 9.25 22.48
C VAL A 49 52.99 8.24 22.20
N LEU A 50 52.53 8.13 20.94
CA LEU A 50 51.43 7.26 20.57
C LEU A 50 51.95 5.84 20.24
N PRO A 51 51.41 4.79 20.87
CA PRO A 51 51.76 3.43 20.51
C PRO A 51 51.26 3.08 19.08
N ASP A 52 52.06 2.33 18.31
CA ASP A 52 51.82 1.99 16.89
C ASP A 52 50.43 1.41 16.58
N ASN A 53 49.76 0.82 17.58
CA ASN A 53 48.43 0.25 17.45
C ASN A 53 47.29 1.30 17.53
N MET A 54 47.58 2.58 17.80
CA MET A 54 46.57 3.65 17.90
C MET A 54 46.31 4.39 16.59
N SER A 55 46.79 3.88 15.45
CA SER A 55 46.56 4.45 14.11
C SER A 55 45.09 4.80 13.82
N LEU A 56 44.13 3.99 14.33
CA LEU A 56 42.68 4.23 14.21
C LEU A 56 42.15 5.46 14.97
N VAL A 57 42.90 5.96 15.95
CA VAL A 57 42.52 7.11 16.80
C VAL A 57 43.16 8.41 16.30
N THR A 58 44.03 8.35 15.29
CA THR A 58 44.57 9.55 14.63
C THR A 58 43.51 10.27 13.80
N LEU A 59 43.80 11.47 13.31
CA LEU A 59 42.90 12.21 12.41
C LEU A 59 42.52 11.37 11.17
N GLY A 60 43.49 10.71 10.55
CA GLY A 60 43.25 9.83 9.39
C GLY A 60 42.37 8.63 9.74
N GLY A 61 42.58 8.04 10.91
CA GLY A 61 41.75 6.98 11.47
C GLY A 61 40.31 7.44 11.73
N GLY A 62 40.13 8.61 12.34
CA GLY A 62 38.83 9.21 12.63
C GLY A 62 38.02 9.52 11.37
N ILE A 63 38.66 10.04 10.32
CA ILE A 63 38.01 10.27 9.01
C ILE A 63 37.58 8.94 8.40
N THR A 64 38.49 7.96 8.36
CA THR A 64 38.21 6.63 7.78
C THR A 64 37.08 5.92 8.54
N ALA A 65 37.13 5.95 9.86
CA ALA A 65 36.09 5.40 10.73
C ALA A 65 34.76 6.15 10.57
N GLY A 66 34.78 7.48 10.43
CA GLY A 66 33.59 8.29 10.20
C GLY A 66 32.91 7.96 8.88
N ILE A 67 33.68 7.84 7.79
CA ILE A 67 33.17 7.41 6.48
C ILE A 67 32.60 5.99 6.57
N GLY A 68 33.31 5.07 7.22
CA GLY A 68 32.85 3.71 7.46
C GLY A 68 31.52 3.67 8.22
N ALA A 69 31.39 4.45 9.30
CA ALA A 69 30.18 4.56 10.08
C ALA A 69 29.00 5.12 9.26
N LEU A 70 29.24 6.14 8.42
CA LEU A 70 28.22 6.67 7.50
C LEU A 70 27.77 5.64 6.48
N LEU A 71 28.69 4.90 5.86
CA LEU A 71 28.34 3.90 4.86
C LEU A 71 27.55 2.74 5.47
N ILE A 72 28.01 2.22 6.61
CA ILE A 72 27.32 1.15 7.34
C ILE A 72 25.94 1.64 7.78
N GLY A 73 25.86 2.84 8.37
CA GLY A 73 24.60 3.45 8.80
C GLY A 73 23.62 3.69 7.65
N MET A 74 24.11 4.15 6.50
CA MET A 74 23.31 4.35 5.28
C MET A 74 22.74 3.02 4.76
N ILE A 75 23.55 1.96 4.73
CA ILE A 75 23.09 0.63 4.31
C ILE A 75 22.00 0.13 5.26
N TYR A 76 22.20 0.23 6.58
CA TYR A 76 21.16 -0.16 7.54
C TYR A 76 19.90 0.69 7.41
N PHE A 77 20.04 2.01 7.24
CA PHE A 77 18.90 2.90 6.99
C PHE A 77 18.06 2.42 5.80
N VAL A 78 18.69 2.13 4.66
CA VAL A 78 17.99 1.64 3.46
C VAL A 78 17.29 0.32 3.73
N ILE A 79 17.96 -0.64 4.39
CA ILE A 79 17.37 -1.94 4.70
C ILE A 79 16.15 -1.79 5.62
N PHE A 80 16.26 -1.06 6.73
CA PHE A 80 15.15 -0.88 7.67
C PHE A 80 13.99 -0.10 7.05
N TYR A 81 14.29 0.93 6.26
CA TYR A 81 13.27 1.71 5.56
C TYR A 81 12.53 0.85 4.52
N ALA A 82 13.26 0.08 3.72
CA ALA A 82 12.70 -0.82 2.71
C ALA A 82 11.85 -1.92 3.35
N LEU A 83 12.28 -2.50 4.48
CA LEU A 83 11.49 -3.49 5.22
C LEU A 83 10.18 -2.89 5.73
N GLY A 84 10.20 -1.65 6.24
CA GLY A 84 8.98 -0.93 6.64
C GLY A 84 8.02 -0.73 5.48
N GLU A 85 8.53 -0.35 4.30
CA GLU A 85 7.71 -0.16 3.09
C GLU A 85 7.14 -1.48 2.55
N LEU A 86 7.94 -2.54 2.57
CA LEU A 86 7.55 -3.87 2.14
C LEU A 86 6.41 -4.45 2.99
N LEU A 87 6.40 -4.19 4.31
CA LEU A 87 5.26 -4.54 5.16
C LEU A 87 3.98 -3.79 4.78
N HIS A 88 4.08 -2.50 4.47
CA HIS A 88 2.93 -1.72 4.01
C HIS A 88 2.40 -2.24 2.67
N MET A 89 3.29 -2.62 1.74
CA MET A 89 2.92 -3.20 0.46
C MET A 89 2.17 -4.53 0.62
N TYR A 90 2.65 -5.43 1.48
CA TYR A 90 1.96 -6.71 1.74
C TYR A 90 0.56 -6.52 2.30
N LEU A 91 0.38 -5.54 3.18
CA LEU A 91 -0.94 -5.22 3.75
C LEU A 91 -1.92 -4.77 2.65
N ALA A 92 -1.46 -3.91 1.75
CA ALA A 92 -2.25 -3.45 0.61
C ALA A 92 -2.60 -4.59 -0.35
N LEU A 93 -1.68 -5.54 -0.55
CA LEU A 93 -1.91 -6.73 -1.38
C LEU A 93 -3.00 -7.63 -0.78
N GLU A 94 -3.00 -7.84 0.53
CA GLU A 94 -4.04 -8.60 1.21
C GLU A 94 -5.40 -7.90 1.12
N GLU A 95 -5.44 -6.58 1.36
CA GLU A 95 -6.68 -5.80 1.28
C GLU A 95 -7.29 -5.87 -0.13
N ASN A 96 -6.48 -5.70 -1.17
CA ASN A 96 -6.91 -5.85 -2.56
C ASN A 96 -7.43 -7.26 -2.87
N THR A 97 -6.77 -8.30 -2.36
CA THR A 97 -7.18 -9.70 -2.59
C THR A 97 -8.54 -10.01 -1.93
N ARG A 98 -8.78 -9.48 -0.72
CA ARG A 98 -10.07 -9.60 -0.02
C ARG A 98 -11.20 -8.89 -0.76
N LEU A 99 -10.94 -7.71 -1.31
CA LEU A 99 -11.92 -6.97 -2.11
C LEU A 99 -12.26 -7.72 -3.40
N THR A 100 -11.26 -8.27 -4.10
CA THR A 100 -11.48 -9.09 -5.30
C THR A 100 -12.31 -10.33 -4.98
N ALA A 101 -12.01 -11.05 -3.90
CA ALA A 101 -12.80 -12.22 -3.49
C ALA A 101 -14.25 -11.86 -3.16
N ALA A 102 -14.48 -10.76 -2.44
CA ALA A 102 -15.82 -10.27 -2.13
C ALA A 102 -16.61 -9.89 -3.40
N LEU A 103 -15.94 -9.24 -4.36
CA LEU A 103 -16.53 -8.84 -5.63
C LEU A 103 -16.88 -10.04 -6.51
N LEU A 104 -16.00 -11.05 -6.59
CA LEU A 104 -16.27 -12.29 -7.33
C LEU A 104 -17.45 -13.09 -6.75
N LEU A 105 -17.54 -13.15 -5.42
CA LEU A 105 -18.64 -13.84 -4.74
C LEU A 105 -19.97 -13.10 -4.98
N LYS A 106 -19.96 -11.77 -4.94
CA LYS A 106 -21.12 -10.95 -5.30
C LYS A 106 -21.57 -11.19 -6.74
N MET A 107 -20.64 -11.18 -7.71
CA MET A 107 -20.96 -11.48 -9.12
C MET A 107 -21.55 -12.89 -9.30
N HIS A 108 -21.06 -13.89 -8.57
CA HIS A 108 -21.63 -15.25 -8.58
C HIS A 108 -23.05 -15.30 -8.02
N GLN A 109 -23.32 -14.54 -6.95
CA GLN A 109 -24.67 -14.44 -6.38
C GLN A 109 -25.64 -13.75 -7.33
N ASP A 110 -25.23 -12.64 -7.95
CA ASP A 110 -26.06 -11.88 -8.89
C ASP A 110 -26.42 -12.73 -10.14
N GLY A 111 -25.51 -13.59 -10.61
CA GLY A 111 -25.77 -14.50 -11.74
C GLY A 111 -26.72 -15.67 -11.47
N GLN A 112 -26.92 -16.08 -10.21
CA GLN A 112 -27.82 -17.19 -9.84
C GLN A 112 -29.29 -16.74 -9.68
N VAL A 113 -29.56 -15.44 -9.58
CA VAL A 113 -30.92 -14.90 -9.38
C VAL A 113 -31.73 -14.89 -10.70
N GLU A 114 -31.09 -15.05 -11.87
CA GLU A 114 -31.77 -15.03 -13.19
C GLU A 114 -32.28 -16.39 -13.70
N GLU A 115 -32.12 -17.51 -12.98
CA GLU A 115 -32.72 -18.81 -13.37
C GLU A 115 -34.13 -19.05 -12.78
N THR A 116 -35.03 -18.05 -12.84
CA THR A 116 -36.46 -18.40 -12.82
C THR A 116 -36.88 -18.63 -14.27
N PRO A 117 -37.04 -19.89 -14.75
CA PRO A 117 -37.57 -20.14 -16.08
C PRO A 117 -39.00 -19.57 -16.11
N THR A 118 -39.10 -18.37 -16.66
CA THR A 118 -40.35 -17.67 -16.92
C THR A 118 -40.99 -18.29 -18.17
N TYR A 119 -41.15 -19.61 -18.16
CA TYR A 119 -41.85 -20.39 -19.19
C TYR A 119 -43.28 -20.77 -18.76
N SER A 120 -43.75 -20.40 -17.56
CA SER A 120 -45.13 -20.67 -17.13
C SER A 120 -46.08 -19.47 -17.24
N THR A 121 -45.56 -18.25 -17.40
CA THR A 121 -46.39 -17.03 -17.56
C THR A 121 -46.77 -16.75 -19.01
N GLY A 122 -46.11 -17.37 -19.99
CA GLY A 122 -46.52 -17.29 -21.40
C GLY A 122 -47.88 -17.94 -21.64
N VAL A 123 -48.07 -19.19 -21.18
CA VAL A 123 -49.32 -19.94 -21.43
C VAL A 123 -50.52 -19.26 -20.73
N ALA A 124 -50.34 -18.74 -19.52
CA ALA A 124 -51.40 -18.01 -18.80
C ALA A 124 -51.74 -16.65 -19.43
N LEU A 125 -50.78 -15.97 -20.06
CA LEU A 125 -51.01 -14.70 -20.77
C LEU A 125 -51.66 -14.90 -22.15
N TRP A 126 -51.35 -15.99 -22.87
CA TRP A 126 -51.98 -16.28 -24.16
C TRP A 126 -53.44 -16.67 -24.02
N GLU A 127 -53.80 -17.40 -22.97
CA GLU A 127 -55.20 -17.81 -22.74
C GLU A 127 -56.11 -16.63 -22.36
N ASN A 128 -55.59 -15.64 -21.62
CA ASN A 128 -56.31 -14.38 -21.36
C ASN A 128 -56.29 -13.41 -22.54
N ARG A 129 -55.26 -13.44 -23.40
CA ARG A 129 -55.15 -12.58 -24.60
C ARG A 129 -56.11 -13.02 -25.73
N LEU A 130 -56.50 -14.29 -25.79
CA LEU A 130 -57.51 -14.76 -26.76
C LEU A 130 -58.94 -14.39 -26.36
N LYS A 131 -59.17 -14.02 -25.09
CA LYS A 131 -60.50 -13.69 -24.56
C LYS A 131 -60.78 -12.19 -24.42
N GLY A 132 -59.80 -11.29 -24.64
CA GLY A 132 -60.01 -9.85 -24.49
C GLY A 132 -59.08 -8.97 -25.33
N SER A 133 -59.69 -8.12 -26.17
CA SER A 133 -59.11 -7.01 -26.95
C SER A 133 -58.25 -7.42 -28.17
N ALA A 134 -58.68 -7.18 -29.41
CA ALA A 134 -58.82 -5.86 -30.05
C ALA A 134 -57.53 -5.03 -29.92
N TYR A 135 -56.74 -5.02 -30.99
CA TYR A 135 -55.45 -4.32 -31.11
C TYR A 135 -55.55 -2.82 -30.81
N PRO A 136 -54.68 -2.23 -29.95
CA PRO A 136 -54.42 -0.80 -29.97
C PRO A 136 -53.28 -0.45 -30.96
N PRO A 137 -53.32 0.74 -31.59
CA PRO A 137 -52.42 1.12 -32.67
C PRO A 137 -50.99 1.46 -32.22
N ARG A 138 -50.03 1.10 -33.08
CA ARG A 138 -48.59 1.42 -32.99
C ARG A 138 -48.37 2.95 -33.00
N GLY A 139 -47.96 3.53 -31.87
CA GLY A 139 -47.59 4.95 -31.84
C GLY A 139 -46.62 5.40 -30.75
N GLU A 140 -46.55 4.73 -29.60
CA GLU A 140 -45.87 5.31 -28.41
C GLU A 140 -44.45 4.80 -28.09
N VAL A 141 -43.81 4.03 -28.97
CA VAL A 141 -42.55 3.33 -28.64
C VAL A 141 -41.30 4.24 -28.69
N TYR A 142 -41.39 5.49 -29.13
CA TYR A 142 -40.19 6.31 -29.42
C TYR A 142 -39.84 7.42 -28.41
N ARG A 143 -40.52 7.56 -27.26
CA ARG A 143 -40.35 8.75 -26.39
C ARG A 143 -39.47 8.58 -25.14
N VAL A 144 -38.83 7.42 -24.89
CA VAL A 144 -38.15 7.16 -23.59
C VAL A 144 -36.63 7.00 -23.69
N ARG A 145 -36.01 7.19 -24.88
CA ARG A 145 -34.54 7.03 -25.03
C ARG A 145 -33.69 8.29 -24.82
N SER A 146 -34.28 9.47 -24.61
CA SER A 146 -33.49 10.72 -24.54
C SER A 146 -33.18 11.25 -23.14
N GLN A 147 -33.63 10.60 -22.05
CA GLN A 147 -33.43 11.12 -20.68
C GLN A 147 -32.28 10.48 -19.88
N ILE A 148 -31.60 9.45 -20.40
CA ILE A 148 -30.55 8.72 -19.64
C ILE A 148 -29.13 9.20 -19.99
N ALA A 149 -28.95 10.03 -21.01
CA ALA A 149 -27.61 10.45 -21.47
C ALA A 149 -26.97 11.60 -20.69
N THR A 150 -27.67 12.26 -19.76
CA THR A 150 -27.19 13.51 -19.12
C THR A 150 -26.66 13.39 -17.69
N HIS A 151 -26.62 12.18 -17.09
CA HIS A 151 -26.13 12.02 -15.71
C HIS A 151 -24.84 11.20 -15.57
N LEU A 152 -24.17 10.86 -16.69
CA LEU A 152 -22.98 9.98 -16.69
C LEU A 152 -21.62 10.70 -16.79
N PHE A 153 -21.59 12.03 -16.72
CA PHE A 153 -20.35 12.82 -16.74
C PHE A 153 -20.40 13.97 -15.73
N ASP A 154 -20.22 13.65 -14.44
CA ASP A 154 -19.78 14.63 -13.45
C ASP A 154 -18.72 13.98 -12.56
N TRP A 155 -17.46 14.08 -13.00
CA TRP A 155 -16.26 13.79 -12.21
C TRP A 155 -15.58 15.13 -11.92
N ARG A 156 -15.86 15.68 -10.74
CA ARG A 156 -15.10 16.73 -10.09
C ARG A 156 -14.87 16.37 -8.64
#